data_AF-L1JVT9-F1
#
_entry.id   AF-L1JVT9-F1
#
_cell.length_a   1.000
_cell.length_b   1.000
_cell.length_c   1.000
_cell.angle_alpha   90.00
_cell.angle_beta   90.00
_cell.angle_gamma   90.00
#
_symmetry.space_group_name_H-M   'P 1'
#
loop_
_entity.id
_entity.type
_entity.pdbx_description
1 polymer ?
#
loop_
_entity_poly.entity_id
_entity_poly.type
_entity_poly.pdbx_seq_one_letter_code
_entity_poly.pdbx_strand_id
1 'polypeptide(L)'
;MAYCKSVGGGGGGGASEESFAKGIGGSKEDHIAEKVAGEVLRSAGSQPSDEAGKESNTTLFEKWIYGTSAAAKEALKGKAAPPAGEYSKGRWIRTLNNQGTCYLYIHTSTYQMQGTRPEDFVDDGKQEEAEDPYENFPSCYKDDMDDAIAKLWKSGKVPLLLCCGDQGYDEVKKLLTSSPKNQLLDVAPFVKGVIATKIKFADHVETARKLAVQAMKAGGILVIDLSTIGSPNWKEKICQVEEYKKSFPIWVLDPNAHKEVDKHGQIFRKEEKKDVGDKDWDEALAESLPSFRIVYLCAFGPDNYEKNVQSEMLPQGKWSALRVKQEFDSKSINLKSLIDTLDSIIHEKGKIPVISDPTENTDTFFAFQNSNIIEMKSVIVAKSSQGLESALEKMRQKLVAALKSGNTLVLRLSNSTPDLEAYKSDEFFPSILFDCHVEEVEEQAEEQVYGGFGGKASEGPGKNRLKTKAVFDVCGKEWLNKLFREQDKESGIAVSRDGFKIIVTTNLSPAEISSKLSSSLPLSKCMILEVKE
;
A
#
# COMPACT_ATOMS: atom_id res chain seq x y z
N MET A 1 -48.27 5.43 -1.53
CA MET A 1 -48.99 6.36 -0.63
C MET A 1 -47.98 6.93 0.36
N ALA A 2 -47.87 8.27 0.40
CA ALA A 2 -47.35 9.18 1.45
C ALA A 2 -46.08 8.80 2.24
N TYR A 3 -45.09 9.66 2.53
CA TYR A 3 -44.74 11.06 2.27
C TYR A 3 -43.28 11.15 2.79
N CYS A 4 -42.31 11.70 2.05
CA CYS A 4 -41.74 13.01 2.39
C CYS A 4 -40.86 13.54 1.23
N LYS A 5 -41.35 14.61 0.60
CA LYS A 5 -40.57 15.76 0.09
C LYS A 5 -40.02 16.53 1.32
N SER A 6 -38.94 17.31 1.35
CA SER A 6 -38.06 17.95 0.36
C SER A 6 -36.97 18.71 1.14
N VAL A 7 -35.71 18.68 0.72
CA VAL A 7 -34.73 19.78 0.57
C VAL A 7 -33.63 19.16 -0.31
N GLY A 8 -33.18 19.63 -1.48
CA GLY A 8 -33.14 20.98 -2.04
C GLY A 8 -31.68 21.27 -2.42
N GLY A 9 -31.29 21.00 -3.67
CA GLY A 9 -30.16 21.62 -4.37
C GLY A 9 -28.73 21.27 -3.93
N GLY A 10 -28.03 20.46 -4.73
CA GLY A 10 -26.57 20.32 -4.69
C GLY A 10 -26.08 19.81 -6.04
N GLY A 11 -25.50 20.71 -6.84
CA GLY A 11 -25.05 20.43 -8.20
C GLY A 11 -23.96 19.35 -8.25
N GLY A 12 -24.12 18.41 -9.18
CA GLY A 12 -23.06 17.48 -9.56
C GLY A 12 -21.94 18.24 -10.25
N GLY A 13 -20.87 18.51 -9.52
CA GLY A 13 -19.60 18.96 -10.08
C GLY A 13 -18.90 17.80 -10.77
N GLY A 14 -19.28 17.53 -12.01
CA GLY A 14 -18.41 16.77 -12.91
C GLY A 14 -17.13 17.56 -13.13
N ALA A 15 -15.98 16.92 -12.97
CA ALA A 15 -14.69 17.52 -13.33
C ALA A 15 -14.80 18.06 -14.77
N SER A 16 -14.41 19.33 -14.97
CA SER A 16 -14.49 19.95 -16.29
C SER A 16 -13.58 19.20 -17.27
N GLU A 17 -13.99 19.09 -18.54
CA GLU A 17 -13.19 18.42 -19.59
C GLU A 17 -11.77 19.00 -19.71
N GLU A 18 -11.57 20.26 -19.34
CA GLU A 18 -10.24 20.91 -19.29
C GLU A 18 -9.32 20.39 -18.17
N SER A 19 -9.88 19.87 -17.08
CA SER A 19 -9.10 19.32 -15.96
C SER A 19 -8.52 17.94 -16.27
N PHE A 20 -9.12 17.20 -17.20
CA PHE A 20 -8.67 15.86 -17.61
C PHE A 20 -7.47 15.94 -18.58
N ALA A 21 -7.50 16.86 -19.56
CA ALA A 21 -6.44 17.06 -20.53
C ALA A 21 -5.08 17.45 -19.90
N LYS A 22 -5.10 18.09 -18.73
CA LYS A 22 -3.88 18.45 -17.97
C LYS A 22 -3.28 17.31 -17.13
N GLY A 23 -4.05 16.26 -16.84
CA GLY A 23 -3.63 15.21 -15.90
C GLY A 23 -2.96 14.00 -16.55
N ILE A 24 -3.31 13.68 -17.80
CA ILE A 24 -2.91 12.40 -18.44
C ILE A 24 -2.06 12.62 -19.71
N GLY A 25 -1.89 13.86 -20.17
CA GLY A 25 -1.14 14.16 -21.39
C GLY A 25 -1.90 13.69 -22.63
N GLY A 26 -2.82 14.53 -23.13
CA GLY A 26 -3.58 14.28 -24.35
C GLY A 26 -4.39 15.51 -24.75
N SER A 27 -4.70 15.63 -26.05
CA SER A 27 -5.57 16.70 -26.54
C SER A 27 -7.02 16.48 -26.11
N LYS A 28 -7.85 17.53 -26.17
CA LYS A 28 -9.30 17.40 -25.91
C LYS A 28 -9.94 16.39 -26.85
N GLU A 29 -9.44 16.35 -28.08
CA GLU A 29 -9.86 15.44 -29.14
C GLU A 29 -9.52 13.98 -28.80
N ASP A 30 -8.36 13.72 -28.18
CA ASP A 30 -7.97 12.38 -27.72
C ASP A 30 -8.90 11.87 -26.61
N HIS A 31 -9.24 12.73 -25.65
CA HIS A 31 -10.17 12.37 -24.58
C HIS A 31 -11.58 12.06 -25.09
N ILE A 32 -12.07 12.84 -26.06
CA ILE A 32 -13.36 12.60 -26.71
C ILE A 32 -13.31 11.27 -27.49
N ALA A 33 -12.23 11.00 -28.22
CA ALA A 33 -12.06 9.74 -28.95
C ALA A 33 -12.05 8.53 -28.02
N GLU A 34 -11.38 8.64 -26.86
CA GLU A 34 -11.28 7.58 -25.84
C GLU A 34 -12.62 7.33 -25.13
N LYS A 35 -13.35 8.40 -24.77
CA LYS A 35 -14.69 8.32 -24.18
C LYS A 35 -15.69 7.63 -25.13
N VAL A 36 -15.67 7.99 -26.41
CA VAL A 36 -16.53 7.38 -27.43
C VAL A 36 -16.14 5.93 -27.71
N ALA A 37 -14.84 5.61 -27.77
CA ALA A 37 -14.37 4.22 -27.89
C ALA A 37 -14.84 3.35 -26.70
N GLY A 38 -14.78 3.90 -25.48
CA GLY A 38 -15.29 3.23 -24.28
C GLY A 38 -16.81 3.05 -24.25
N GLU A 39 -17.59 3.92 -24.90
CA GLU A 39 -19.04 3.75 -25.06
C GLU A 39 -19.38 2.69 -26.12
N VAL A 40 -18.65 2.66 -27.24
CA VAL A 40 -18.79 1.65 -28.31
C VAL A 40 -18.45 0.24 -27.81
N LEU A 41 -17.38 0.09 -27.02
CA LEU A 41 -17.00 -1.20 -26.44
C LEU A 41 -18.03 -1.68 -25.41
N ARG A 42 -18.67 -0.78 -24.66
CA ARG A 42 -19.72 -1.11 -23.69
C ARG A 42 -21.02 -1.55 -24.36
N SER A 43 -21.38 -0.97 -25.50
CA SER A 43 -22.61 -1.31 -26.23
C SER A 43 -22.50 -2.57 -27.10
N ALA A 44 -21.28 -2.96 -27.50
CA ALA A 44 -21.02 -4.20 -28.24
C ALA A 44 -21.16 -5.48 -27.38
N GLY A 45 -21.09 -5.37 -26.04
CA GLY A 45 -21.19 -6.52 -25.11
C GLY A 45 -22.62 -6.96 -24.79
N SER A 46 -23.63 -6.15 -25.10
CA SER A 46 -25.04 -6.49 -24.93
C SER A 46 -25.62 -7.00 -26.25
N GLN A 47 -25.94 -8.29 -26.35
CA GLN A 47 -26.70 -8.80 -27.50
C GLN A 47 -28.11 -8.17 -27.51
N PRO A 48 -28.50 -7.43 -28.56
CA PRO A 48 -29.89 -7.01 -28.71
C PRO A 48 -30.72 -8.23 -29.11
N SER A 49 -31.82 -8.47 -28.41
CA SER A 49 -32.76 -9.56 -28.73
C SER A 49 -33.52 -9.34 -30.04
N ASP A 50 -33.49 -8.12 -30.59
CA ASP A 50 -34.37 -7.69 -31.68
C ASP A 50 -33.57 -7.01 -32.82
N GLU A 51 -34.01 -7.19 -34.07
CA GLU A 51 -33.32 -6.71 -35.29
C GLU A 51 -33.11 -5.18 -35.32
N ALA A 52 -33.99 -4.40 -34.67
CA ALA A 52 -33.86 -2.94 -34.56
C ALA A 52 -32.65 -2.49 -33.72
N GLY A 53 -32.17 -3.31 -32.78
CA GLY A 53 -30.99 -3.00 -31.96
C GLY A 53 -29.66 -3.31 -32.66
N LYS A 54 -29.66 -4.14 -33.70
CA LYS A 54 -28.46 -4.39 -34.53
C LYS A 54 -28.16 -3.22 -35.45
N GLU A 55 -29.19 -2.52 -35.95
CA GLU A 55 -29.00 -1.32 -36.77
C GLU A 55 -28.40 -0.16 -35.98
N SER A 56 -28.76 0.03 -34.69
CA SER A 56 -28.28 1.16 -33.87
C SER A 56 -26.80 1.06 -33.46
N ASN A 57 -26.30 -0.14 -33.17
CA ASN A 57 -24.88 -0.36 -32.84
C ASN A 57 -23.98 -0.18 -34.07
N THR A 58 -24.46 -0.61 -35.23
CA THR A 58 -23.77 -0.37 -36.51
C THR A 58 -23.73 1.14 -36.80
N THR A 59 -24.82 1.88 -36.58
CA THR A 59 -24.83 3.35 -36.79
C THR A 59 -23.97 4.13 -35.80
N LEU A 60 -23.77 3.65 -34.57
CA LEU A 60 -22.89 4.31 -33.59
C LEU A 60 -21.41 4.07 -33.89
N PHE A 61 -21.05 2.84 -34.27
CA PHE A 61 -19.71 2.50 -34.75
C PHE A 61 -19.39 3.25 -36.05
N GLU A 62 -20.34 3.31 -36.97
CA GLU A 62 -20.25 4.11 -38.20
C GLU A 62 -20.18 5.61 -37.90
N LYS A 63 -20.94 6.16 -36.94
CA LYS A 63 -20.81 7.58 -36.54
C LYS A 63 -19.46 7.89 -35.89
N TRP A 64 -18.88 6.96 -35.13
CA TRP A 64 -17.53 7.08 -34.57
C TRP A 64 -16.47 7.07 -35.69
N ILE A 65 -16.60 6.17 -36.66
CA ILE A 65 -15.70 6.06 -37.81
C ILE A 65 -15.88 7.21 -38.83
N TYR A 66 -17.11 7.71 -39.04
CA TYR A 66 -17.45 8.64 -40.13
C TYR A 66 -17.60 10.10 -39.71
N GLY A 67 -17.29 10.43 -38.44
CA GLY A 67 -17.21 11.80 -37.93
C GLY A 67 -15.93 12.55 -38.32
N THR A 68 -14.94 11.89 -38.91
CA THR A 68 -13.68 12.52 -39.35
C THR A 68 -13.64 12.75 -40.87
N SER A 69 -12.68 13.58 -41.29
CA SER A 69 -12.57 14.21 -42.61
C SER A 69 -12.74 13.23 -43.79
N ALA A 70 -13.11 13.77 -44.96
CA ALA A 70 -13.27 13.00 -46.20
C ALA A 70 -12.05 12.11 -46.55
N ALA A 71 -10.85 12.45 -46.05
CA ALA A 71 -9.64 11.64 -46.21
C ALA A 71 -9.67 10.31 -45.44
N ALA A 72 -10.25 10.29 -44.22
CA ALA A 72 -10.42 9.06 -43.44
C ALA A 72 -11.39 8.08 -44.11
N LYS A 73 -12.44 8.60 -44.76
CA LYS A 73 -13.41 7.80 -45.56
C LYS A 73 -12.76 7.13 -46.77
N GLU A 74 -11.75 7.74 -47.38
CA GLU A 74 -10.98 7.16 -48.49
C GLU A 74 -9.96 6.11 -48.01
N ALA A 75 -9.31 6.35 -46.86
CA ALA A 75 -8.36 5.40 -46.27
C ALA A 75 -9.04 4.08 -45.84
N LEU A 76 -10.26 4.13 -45.26
CA LEU A 76 -11.04 2.96 -44.86
C LEU A 76 -11.55 2.11 -46.03
N LYS A 77 -11.65 2.68 -47.24
CA LYS A 77 -11.95 1.91 -48.47
C LYS A 77 -10.76 1.11 -48.98
N GLY A 78 -9.64 1.09 -48.23
CA GLY A 78 -8.49 0.21 -48.48
C GLY A 78 -7.68 0.57 -49.72
N LYS A 79 -7.77 1.80 -50.23
CA LYS A 79 -7.12 2.19 -51.50
C LYS A 79 -6.10 3.31 -51.44
N ALA A 80 -5.96 4.02 -50.31
CA ALA A 80 -4.94 5.04 -50.15
C ALA A 80 -4.18 4.81 -48.83
N ALA A 81 -2.85 4.72 -48.92
CA ALA A 81 -2.01 4.88 -47.74
C ALA A 81 -2.29 6.27 -47.12
N PRO A 82 -2.37 6.40 -45.79
CA PRO A 82 -2.55 7.70 -45.16
C PRO A 82 -1.41 8.63 -45.59
N PRO A 83 -1.69 9.94 -45.75
CA PRO A 83 -0.70 10.90 -46.20
C PRO A 83 0.56 10.87 -45.33
N ALA A 84 1.72 10.99 -45.97
CA ALA A 84 3.02 10.96 -45.30
C ALA A 84 3.04 11.96 -44.14
N GLY A 85 3.27 11.46 -42.91
CA GLY A 85 3.31 12.26 -41.68
C GLY A 85 2.09 12.12 -40.75
N GLU A 86 1.03 11.39 -41.11
CA GLU A 86 -0.06 11.11 -40.15
C GLU A 86 0.34 10.08 -39.09
N TYR A 87 1.17 9.09 -39.41
CA TYR A 87 1.67 8.13 -38.42
C TYR A 87 2.44 8.81 -37.29
N SER A 88 3.22 9.86 -37.58
CA SER A 88 3.94 10.61 -36.54
C SER A 88 3.05 11.43 -35.59
N LYS A 89 1.75 11.58 -35.89
CA LYS A 89 0.80 12.33 -35.05
C LYS A 89 0.01 11.44 -34.08
N GLY A 90 0.14 10.13 -34.18
CA GLY A 90 -0.55 9.19 -33.31
C GLY A 90 0.40 8.20 -32.65
N ARG A 91 -0.19 7.31 -31.86
CA ARG A 91 0.50 6.14 -31.31
C ARG A 91 -0.35 4.91 -31.56
N TRP A 92 0.26 3.75 -31.48
CA TRP A 92 -0.46 2.49 -31.50
C TRP A 92 -0.93 2.11 -30.10
N ILE A 93 -2.22 1.86 -29.94
CA ILE A 93 -2.79 1.27 -28.73
C ILE A 93 -3.08 -0.22 -28.95
N ARG A 94 -2.85 -1.04 -27.93
CA ARG A 94 -3.13 -2.49 -27.95
C ARG A 94 -4.39 -2.78 -27.14
N THR A 95 -5.36 -3.46 -27.74
CA THR A 95 -6.52 -4.02 -27.04
C THR A 95 -6.64 -5.51 -27.32
N LEU A 96 -7.32 -6.26 -26.45
CA LEU A 96 -7.68 -7.65 -26.71
C LEU A 96 -8.99 -7.69 -27.49
N ASN A 97 -9.13 -8.65 -28.40
CA ASN A 97 -10.43 -8.95 -29.00
C ASN A 97 -11.44 -9.41 -27.92
N ASN A 98 -12.72 -9.48 -28.27
CA ASN A 98 -13.79 -9.89 -27.34
C ASN A 98 -13.59 -11.32 -26.77
N GLN A 99 -12.78 -12.15 -27.42
CA GLN A 99 -12.48 -13.51 -26.94
C GLN A 99 -11.23 -13.57 -26.05
N GLY A 100 -10.47 -12.48 -25.91
CA GLY A 100 -9.19 -12.45 -25.21
C GLY A 100 -8.07 -13.28 -25.87
N THR A 101 -8.25 -13.69 -27.14
CA THR A 101 -7.36 -14.63 -27.83
C THR A 101 -6.36 -13.97 -28.77
N CYS A 102 -6.62 -12.74 -29.23
CA CYS A 102 -5.68 -12.00 -30.06
C CYS A 102 -5.64 -10.51 -29.68
N TYR A 103 -4.47 -9.92 -29.90
CA TYR A 103 -4.27 -8.48 -29.77
C TYR A 103 -4.67 -7.78 -31.06
N LEU A 104 -5.41 -6.69 -30.91
CA LEU A 104 -5.75 -5.74 -31.96
C LEU A 104 -4.98 -4.45 -31.68
N TYR A 105 -4.19 -4.01 -32.66
CA TYR A 105 -3.45 -2.76 -32.60
C TYR A 105 -4.22 -1.70 -33.38
N ILE A 106 -4.48 -0.56 -32.75
CA ILE A 106 -5.22 0.55 -33.35
C ILE A 106 -4.33 1.79 -33.29
N HIS A 107 -4.04 2.40 -34.43
CA HIS A 107 -3.28 3.64 -34.46
C HIS A 107 -4.21 4.83 -34.19
N THR A 108 -3.94 5.65 -33.17
CA THR A 108 -4.89 6.66 -32.68
C THR A 108 -5.20 7.77 -33.68
N SER A 109 -4.25 8.14 -34.55
CA SER A 109 -4.45 9.22 -35.53
C SER A 109 -5.04 8.74 -36.86
N THR A 110 -4.48 7.67 -37.44
CA THR A 110 -4.92 7.10 -38.73
C THR A 110 -6.09 6.12 -38.60
N TYR A 111 -6.42 5.67 -37.39
CA TYR A 111 -7.40 4.62 -37.09
C TYR A 111 -7.11 3.29 -37.81
N GLN A 112 -5.87 3.09 -38.26
CA GLN A 112 -5.46 1.83 -38.86
C GLN A 112 -5.53 0.72 -37.80
N MET A 113 -6.14 -0.40 -38.18
CA MET A 113 -6.24 -1.58 -37.33
C MET A 113 -5.39 -2.72 -37.89
N GLN A 114 -4.58 -3.36 -37.06
CA GLN A 114 -3.77 -4.51 -37.42
C GLN A 114 -3.88 -5.62 -36.37
N GLY A 115 -3.97 -6.88 -36.80
CA GLY A 115 -3.92 -8.05 -35.92
C GLY A 115 -2.49 -8.51 -35.60
N THR A 116 -1.50 -8.00 -36.33
CA THR A 116 -0.07 -8.19 -36.09
C THR A 116 0.51 -6.96 -35.42
N ARG A 117 1.52 -7.14 -34.55
CA ARG A 117 2.22 -6.05 -33.89
C ARG A 117 2.89 -5.14 -34.94
N PRO A 118 2.52 -3.85 -35.02
CA PRO A 118 3.21 -2.88 -35.87
C PRO A 118 4.69 -2.72 -35.47
N GLU A 119 5.56 -2.49 -36.45
CA GLU A 119 7.01 -2.34 -36.20
C GLU A 119 7.33 -1.13 -35.30
N ASP A 120 6.51 -0.09 -35.36
CA ASP A 120 6.59 1.15 -34.57
C ASP A 120 5.71 1.12 -33.31
N PHE A 121 5.12 -0.03 -32.94
CA PHE A 121 4.41 -0.18 -31.66
C PHE A 121 5.40 -0.18 -30.48
N VAL A 122 5.37 0.90 -29.72
CA VAL A 122 5.98 1.01 -28.40
C VAL A 122 5.02 0.38 -27.38
N ASP A 123 5.49 -0.61 -26.61
CA ASP A 123 4.64 -1.27 -25.61
C ASP A 123 4.44 -0.33 -24.42
N ASP A 124 3.27 0.29 -24.33
CA ASP A 124 2.83 1.09 -23.17
C ASP A 124 2.91 0.28 -21.85
N GLY A 125 3.07 -1.05 -21.93
CA GLY A 125 3.25 -1.97 -20.80
C GLY A 125 4.64 -1.97 -20.17
N LYS A 126 5.64 -1.30 -20.77
CA LYS A 126 6.72 -0.75 -19.95
C LYS A 126 6.19 0.58 -19.42
N GLN A 127 5.33 0.52 -18.38
CA GLN A 127 5.44 1.56 -17.37
C GLN A 127 6.92 1.58 -17.04
N GLU A 128 7.64 2.61 -17.49
CA GLU A 128 8.94 2.94 -16.94
C GLU A 128 8.74 2.76 -15.44
N GLU A 129 9.50 1.82 -14.85
CA GLU A 129 9.45 1.57 -13.41
C GLU A 129 9.40 2.95 -12.79
N ALA A 130 8.27 3.30 -12.16
CA ALA A 130 8.10 4.65 -11.67
C ALA A 130 9.25 4.83 -10.68
N GLU A 131 10.29 5.52 -11.14
CA GLU A 131 11.56 5.59 -10.43
C GLU A 131 11.18 6.06 -9.04
N ASP A 132 11.68 5.34 -8.03
CA ASP A 132 11.31 5.67 -6.67
C ASP A 132 11.64 7.13 -6.48
N PRO A 133 10.65 7.98 -6.26
CA PRO A 133 10.86 9.40 -6.46
C PRO A 133 11.66 10.00 -5.29
N TYR A 134 11.99 9.16 -4.31
CA TYR A 134 12.90 9.46 -3.21
C TYR A 134 14.26 8.78 -3.33
N GLU A 135 14.57 8.12 -4.45
CA GLU A 135 15.84 7.42 -4.66
C GLU A 135 17.05 8.33 -4.45
N ASN A 136 16.90 9.61 -4.77
CA ASN A 136 17.93 10.64 -4.60
C ASN A 136 18.11 11.14 -3.15
N PHE A 137 17.24 10.76 -2.22
CA PHE A 137 17.39 11.14 -0.81
C PHE A 137 18.25 10.14 -0.04
N PRO A 138 19.02 10.60 0.96
CA PRO A 138 19.61 9.70 1.95
C PRO A 138 18.53 8.79 2.52
N SER A 139 18.83 7.50 2.65
CA SER A 139 17.89 6.52 3.18
C SER A 139 18.46 5.80 4.40
N CYS A 140 17.58 5.36 5.29
CA CYS A 140 17.89 4.46 6.40
C CYS A 140 16.80 3.39 6.53
N TYR A 141 17.13 2.28 7.17
CA TYR A 141 16.12 1.32 7.63
C TYR A 141 15.47 1.81 8.92
N LYS A 142 14.36 1.16 9.32
CA LYS A 142 13.64 1.49 10.54
C LYS A 142 14.49 1.26 11.78
N ASP A 143 15.28 0.19 11.80
CA ASP A 143 16.15 -0.16 12.93
C ASP A 143 17.31 0.83 13.12
N ASP A 144 17.77 1.44 12.02
CA ASP A 144 18.84 2.47 12.04
C ASP A 144 18.29 3.90 12.20
N MET A 145 16.97 4.07 12.31
CA MET A 145 16.32 5.37 12.21
C MET A 145 16.74 6.32 13.33
N ASP A 146 16.84 5.85 14.57
CA ASP A 146 17.23 6.67 15.72
C ASP A 146 18.67 7.19 15.59
N ASP A 147 19.57 6.37 15.06
CA ASP A 147 20.97 6.73 14.79
C ASP A 147 21.07 7.73 13.62
N ALA A 148 20.28 7.53 12.57
CA ALA A 148 20.21 8.46 11.44
C ALA A 148 19.66 9.83 11.88
N ILE A 149 18.60 9.85 12.70
CA ILE A 149 18.05 11.05 13.34
C ILE A 149 19.12 11.73 14.20
N ALA A 150 19.81 10.98 15.06
CA ALA A 150 20.87 11.51 15.92
C ALA A 150 22.00 12.14 15.11
N LYS A 151 22.42 11.50 14.01
CA LYS A 151 23.48 11.98 13.13
C LYS A 151 23.09 13.29 12.44
N LEU A 152 21.89 13.37 11.89
CA LEU A 152 21.36 14.59 11.29
C LEU A 152 21.23 15.72 12.31
N TRP A 153 20.70 15.43 13.50
CA TRP A 153 20.57 16.41 14.58
C TRP A 153 21.92 16.98 15.01
N LYS A 154 22.93 16.12 15.21
CA LYS A 154 24.31 16.53 15.53
C LYS A 154 24.95 17.39 14.45
N SER A 155 24.54 17.23 13.18
CA SER A 155 24.99 18.08 12.08
C SER A 155 24.30 19.44 12.02
N GLY A 156 23.39 19.73 12.96
CA GLY A 156 22.60 20.96 12.99
C GLY A 156 21.45 20.97 11.98
N LYS A 157 20.96 19.79 11.57
CA LYS A 157 19.82 19.63 10.66
C LYS A 157 18.66 18.91 11.35
N VAL A 158 17.44 19.41 11.15
CA VAL A 158 16.21 18.74 11.57
C VAL A 158 15.88 17.63 10.56
N PRO A 159 15.73 16.37 11.00
CA PRO A 159 15.30 15.29 10.12
C PRO A 159 13.85 15.51 9.64
N LEU A 160 13.64 15.31 8.34
CA LEU A 160 12.33 15.16 7.73
C LEU A 160 12.23 13.74 7.19
N LEU A 161 11.45 12.91 7.87
CA LEU A 161 11.27 11.51 7.51
C LEU A 161 10.24 11.39 6.39
N LEU A 162 10.71 10.89 5.25
CA LEU A 162 9.88 10.56 4.10
C LEU A 162 9.51 9.08 4.18
N CYS A 163 8.24 8.80 4.45
CA CYS A 163 7.72 7.44 4.50
C CYS A 163 6.94 7.12 3.21
N CYS A 164 7.28 6.01 2.57
CA CYS A 164 6.56 5.56 1.38
C CYS A 164 5.26 4.86 1.79
N GLY A 165 4.11 5.48 1.47
CA GLY A 165 2.78 4.92 1.70
C GLY A 165 2.25 5.02 3.14
N ASP A 166 0.94 4.86 3.28
CA ASP A 166 0.22 5.05 4.56
C ASP A 166 0.65 4.04 5.64
N GLN A 167 0.89 2.77 5.25
CA GLN A 167 1.35 1.74 6.20
C GLN A 167 2.75 2.04 6.75
N GLY A 168 3.70 2.38 5.86
CA GLY A 168 5.06 2.73 6.27
C GLY A 168 5.06 3.96 7.18
N TYR A 169 4.21 4.93 6.87
CA TYR A 169 3.99 6.12 7.68
C TYR A 169 3.49 5.81 9.09
N ASP A 170 2.42 5.03 9.22
CA ASP A 170 1.83 4.69 10.53
C ASP A 170 2.78 3.85 11.40
N GLU A 171 3.55 2.95 10.79
CA GLU A 171 4.55 2.16 11.49
C GLU A 171 5.69 3.03 12.02
N VAL A 172 6.21 3.96 11.21
CA VAL A 172 7.26 4.91 11.64
C VAL A 172 6.72 5.85 12.71
N LYS A 173 5.48 6.34 12.56
CA LYS A 173 4.79 7.15 13.56
C LYS A 173 4.68 6.42 14.90
N LYS A 174 4.25 5.15 14.87
CA LYS A 174 4.15 4.31 16.07
C LYS A 174 5.52 4.06 16.70
N LEU A 175 6.56 3.82 15.88
CA LEU A 175 7.92 3.60 16.35
C LEU A 175 8.46 4.85 17.06
N LEU A 176 8.35 6.02 16.44
CA LEU A 176 8.78 7.29 17.02
C LEU A 176 8.00 7.69 18.28
N THR A 177 6.75 7.22 18.43
CA THR A 177 5.89 7.54 19.59
C THR A 177 5.80 6.41 20.61
N SER A 178 6.53 5.31 20.41
CA SER A 178 6.56 4.16 21.33
C SER A 178 7.20 4.50 22.68
N SER A 179 8.16 5.43 22.69
CA SER A 179 8.77 5.94 23.91
C SER A 179 7.87 6.99 24.56
N PRO A 180 7.56 6.90 25.86
CA PRO A 180 6.75 7.90 26.57
C PRO A 180 7.42 9.27 26.66
N LYS A 181 8.74 9.36 26.36
CA LYS A 181 9.47 10.62 26.30
C LYS A 181 9.14 11.42 25.04
N ASN A 182 8.68 10.74 23.99
CA ASN A 182 8.43 11.35 22.69
C ASN A 182 6.99 11.86 22.64
N GLN A 183 6.78 12.99 21.97
CA GLN A 183 5.49 13.66 21.89
C GLN A 183 5.12 13.87 20.44
N LEU A 184 3.86 13.61 20.09
CA LEU A 184 3.33 13.77 18.74
C LEU A 184 2.52 15.05 18.63
N LEU A 185 2.96 15.97 17.77
CA LEU A 185 2.24 17.17 17.40
C LEU A 185 1.56 16.99 16.04
N ASP A 186 0.23 16.81 16.04
CA ASP A 186 -0.60 16.86 14.84
C ASP A 186 -0.73 18.29 14.33
N VAL A 187 -0.29 18.58 13.11
CA VAL A 187 -0.38 19.92 12.51
C VAL A 187 -1.69 20.16 11.76
N ALA A 188 -2.56 19.16 11.62
CA ALA A 188 -3.81 19.29 10.85
C ALA A 188 -4.66 20.50 11.27
N PRO A 189 -4.80 20.87 12.56
CA PRO A 189 -5.55 22.07 12.94
C PRO A 189 -4.91 23.39 12.49
N PHE A 190 -3.59 23.43 12.32
CA PHE A 190 -2.90 24.62 11.77
C PHE A 190 -3.15 24.79 10.27
N VAL A 191 -3.29 23.69 9.53
CA VAL A 191 -3.46 23.72 8.07
C VAL A 191 -4.94 23.80 7.67
N LYS A 192 -5.79 22.94 8.23
CA LYS A 192 -7.21 22.84 7.86
C LYS A 192 -8.10 23.88 8.55
N GLY A 193 -7.62 24.49 9.63
CA GLY A 193 -8.35 25.49 10.40
C GLY A 193 -9.53 24.96 11.23
N VAL A 194 -10.23 25.88 11.88
CA VAL A 194 -11.27 25.58 12.89
C VAL A 194 -12.49 24.89 12.30
N ILE A 195 -12.86 25.21 11.05
CA ILE A 195 -14.08 24.68 10.43
C ILE A 195 -13.99 23.16 10.26
N ALA A 196 -12.85 22.66 9.81
CA ALA A 196 -12.64 21.22 9.59
C ALA A 196 -12.34 20.45 10.88
N THR A 197 -11.56 21.05 11.79
CA THR A 197 -11.06 20.34 12.99
C THR A 197 -11.88 20.57 14.24
N LYS A 198 -12.71 21.62 14.27
CA LYS A 198 -13.45 22.11 15.46
C LYS A 198 -12.54 22.52 16.62
N ILE A 199 -11.24 22.68 16.39
CA ILE A 199 -10.26 23.12 17.38
C ILE A 199 -9.90 24.58 17.08
N LYS A 200 -9.94 25.45 18.09
CA LYS A 200 -9.52 26.86 17.92
C LYS A 200 -8.01 26.91 17.75
N PHE A 201 -7.54 27.79 16.87
CA PHE A 201 -6.12 27.93 16.57
C PHE A 201 -5.27 28.23 17.82
N ALA A 202 -5.71 29.16 18.68
CA ALA A 202 -5.03 29.50 19.92
C ALA A 202 -4.91 28.31 20.91
N ASP A 203 -5.97 27.51 21.03
CA ASP A 203 -5.99 26.31 21.88
C ASP A 203 -5.00 25.26 21.34
N HIS A 204 -4.88 25.15 20.02
CA HIS A 204 -3.91 24.25 19.38
C HIS A 204 -2.46 24.73 19.52
N VAL A 205 -2.21 26.04 19.42
CA VAL A 205 -0.88 26.62 19.72
C VAL A 205 -0.46 26.29 21.16
N GLU A 206 -1.37 26.41 22.12
CA GLU A 206 -1.08 26.06 23.52
C GLU A 206 -0.85 24.55 23.70
N THR A 207 -1.56 23.72 22.94
CA THR A 207 -1.34 22.27 22.94
C THR A 207 0.05 21.93 22.38
N ALA A 208 0.44 22.54 21.25
CA ALA A 208 1.77 22.38 20.66
C ALA A 208 2.88 22.79 21.63
N ARG A 209 2.70 23.91 22.35
CA ARG A 209 3.61 24.34 23.41
C ARG A 209 3.77 23.28 24.49
N LYS A 210 2.67 22.77 25.04
CA LYS A 210 2.70 21.76 26.12
C LYS A 210 3.43 20.50 25.68
N LEU A 211 3.18 20.01 24.47
CA LEU A 211 3.85 18.84 23.91
C LEU A 211 5.36 19.09 23.73
N ALA A 212 5.75 20.25 23.22
CA ALA A 212 7.15 20.64 23.12
C ALA A 212 7.84 20.70 24.49
N VAL A 213 7.19 21.33 25.48
CA VAL A 213 7.67 21.40 26.87
C VAL A 213 7.82 20.01 27.49
N GLN A 214 6.86 19.11 27.28
CA GLN A 214 6.93 17.73 27.77
C GLN A 214 8.10 16.96 27.13
N ALA A 215 8.28 17.06 25.81
CA ALA A 215 9.41 16.45 25.12
C ALA A 215 10.76 17.03 25.59
N MET A 216 10.86 18.34 25.81
CA MET A 216 12.07 19.00 26.34
C MET A 216 12.41 18.53 27.76
N LYS A 217 11.42 18.47 28.67
CA LYS A 217 11.60 17.97 30.03
C LYS A 217 12.06 16.50 30.04
N ALA A 218 11.49 15.68 29.15
CA ALA A 218 11.83 14.26 29.06
C ALA A 218 13.14 13.98 28.32
N GLY A 219 13.73 14.98 27.63
CA GLY A 219 14.85 14.79 26.70
C GLY A 219 14.48 13.86 25.54
N GLY A 220 13.23 13.93 25.07
CA GLY A 220 12.69 13.08 24.01
C GLY A 220 12.60 13.78 22.65
N ILE A 221 11.83 13.18 21.74
CA ILE A 221 11.60 13.69 20.39
C ILE A 221 10.22 14.36 20.32
N LEU A 222 10.16 15.59 19.82
CA LEU A 222 8.92 16.18 19.33
C LEU A 222 8.72 15.79 17.86
N VAL A 223 7.79 14.87 17.62
CA VAL A 223 7.41 14.41 16.27
C VAL A 223 6.35 15.36 15.72
N ILE A 224 6.67 16.10 14.68
CA ILE A 224 5.75 17.01 14.00
C ILE A 224 5.15 16.25 12.81
N ASP A 225 3.91 15.82 12.97
CA ASP A 225 3.14 15.06 12.00
C ASP A 225 2.58 16.01 10.94
N LEU A 226 3.14 15.95 9.72
CA LEU A 226 2.67 16.67 8.54
C LEU A 226 1.62 15.88 7.74
N SER A 227 1.50 14.57 8.01
CA SER A 227 0.68 13.60 7.30
C SER A 227 0.71 13.79 5.78
N THR A 228 -0.47 13.85 5.14
CA THR A 228 -0.70 14.17 3.73
C THR A 228 -1.20 15.60 3.53
N ILE A 229 -1.30 16.39 4.61
CA ILE A 229 -2.02 17.68 4.62
C ILE A 229 -1.11 18.88 4.27
N GLY A 230 0.18 18.81 4.59
CA GLY A 230 1.16 19.86 4.27
C GLY A 230 1.92 20.37 5.49
N SER A 231 2.95 21.19 5.28
CA SER A 231 3.51 22.01 6.37
C SER A 231 2.58 23.18 6.66
N PRO A 232 2.32 23.53 7.93
CA PRO A 232 1.71 24.81 8.21
C PRO A 232 2.71 25.94 7.96
N ASN A 233 2.20 27.14 7.68
CA ASN A 233 3.01 28.35 7.55
C ASN A 233 3.48 28.81 8.94
N TRP A 234 4.58 28.21 9.41
CA TRP A 234 5.14 28.45 10.73
C TRP A 234 5.57 29.90 10.93
N LYS A 235 6.11 30.57 9.90
CA LYS A 235 6.56 31.97 10.02
C LYS A 235 5.38 32.88 10.26
N GLU A 236 4.49 32.97 9.26
CA GLU A 236 3.62 34.12 9.11
C GLU A 236 2.36 33.95 9.95
N LYS A 237 1.91 32.69 10.13
CA LYS A 237 0.65 32.40 10.84
C LYS A 237 0.83 31.99 12.30
N ILE A 238 1.98 31.42 12.66
CA ILE A 238 2.20 30.86 14.01
C ILE A 238 3.24 31.68 14.77
N CYS A 239 4.49 31.68 14.32
CA CYS A 239 5.61 32.14 15.13
C CYS A 239 5.87 33.66 15.08
N GLN A 240 5.37 34.37 14.06
CA GLN A 240 5.48 35.83 13.97
C GLN A 240 4.27 36.58 14.52
N VAL A 241 3.17 35.89 14.78
CA VAL A 241 2.00 36.50 15.42
C VAL A 241 2.33 36.74 16.89
N GLU A 242 2.36 38.01 17.32
CA GLU A 242 2.80 38.41 18.67
C GLU A 242 2.02 37.71 19.81
N GLU A 243 0.76 37.35 19.58
CA GLU A 243 -0.06 36.59 20.52
C GLU A 243 0.47 35.16 20.75
N TYR A 244 0.96 34.52 19.69
CA TYR A 244 1.37 33.11 19.69
C TYR A 244 2.87 32.92 19.84
N LYS A 245 3.67 33.92 19.46
CA LYS A 245 5.13 33.91 19.56
C LYS A 245 5.65 33.60 20.97
N LYS A 246 4.92 34.02 22.00
CA LYS A 246 5.24 33.69 23.40
C LYS A 246 4.97 32.23 23.75
N SER A 247 3.92 31.65 23.17
CA SER A 247 3.53 30.28 23.41
C SER A 247 4.33 29.30 22.57
N PHE A 248 4.62 29.60 21.30
CA PHE A 248 5.34 28.70 20.41
C PHE A 248 6.32 29.49 19.54
N PRO A 249 7.48 29.86 20.10
CA PRO A 249 8.47 30.67 19.37
C PRO A 249 9.18 29.85 18.29
N ILE A 250 9.58 30.52 17.20
CA ILE A 250 10.21 29.85 16.04
C ILE A 250 11.49 29.09 16.39
N TRP A 251 12.21 29.53 17.43
CA TRP A 251 13.45 28.88 17.86
C TRP A 251 13.19 27.46 18.36
N VAL A 252 11.96 27.12 18.78
CA VAL A 252 11.60 25.75 19.15
C VAL A 252 11.92 24.80 18.02
N LEU A 253 11.72 25.22 16.76
CA LEU A 253 11.97 24.42 15.56
C LEU A 253 13.42 24.46 15.06
N ASP A 254 14.32 25.19 15.75
CA ASP A 254 15.71 25.34 15.36
C ASP A 254 16.57 24.25 16.02
N PRO A 255 17.28 23.42 15.24
CA PRO A 255 18.09 22.34 15.77
C PRO A 255 19.25 22.85 16.64
N ASN A 256 19.60 24.14 16.57
CA ASN A 256 20.64 24.74 17.41
C ASN A 256 20.12 25.47 18.64
N ALA A 257 18.80 25.62 18.81
CA ALA A 257 18.27 26.40 19.92
C ALA A 257 18.61 25.80 21.29
N HIS A 258 18.80 24.48 21.38
CA HIS A 258 19.23 23.79 22.61
C HIS A 258 20.53 24.33 23.21
N LYS A 259 21.31 25.12 22.45
CA LYS A 259 22.55 25.76 22.91
C LYS A 259 22.30 27.10 23.63
N GLU A 260 21.11 27.68 23.50
CA GLU A 260 20.77 29.01 24.02
C GLU A 260 19.81 28.89 25.22
N VAL A 261 20.35 28.43 26.37
CA VAL A 261 19.60 28.16 27.62
C VAL A 261 18.63 29.29 27.98
N ASP A 262 19.05 30.55 27.84
CA ASP A 262 18.24 31.74 28.17
C ASP A 262 16.92 31.84 27.41
N LYS A 263 16.86 31.31 26.17
CA LYS A 263 15.63 31.37 25.36
C LYS A 263 14.63 30.32 25.80
N HIS A 264 15.08 29.19 26.33
CA HIS A 264 14.20 28.10 26.73
C HIS A 264 13.21 28.55 27.81
N GLY A 265 13.64 29.36 28.78
CA GLY A 265 12.78 29.86 29.84
C GLY A 265 11.52 30.61 29.37
N GLN A 266 11.42 31.01 28.10
CA GLN A 266 10.28 31.71 27.50
C GLN A 266 9.09 30.80 27.18
N ILE A 267 9.33 29.53 26.82
CA ILE A 267 8.24 28.61 26.45
C ILE A 267 7.56 27.98 27.69
N PHE A 268 8.30 27.88 28.79
CA PHE A 268 7.80 27.31 30.05
C PHE A 268 7.01 28.33 30.85
N ARG A 269 5.83 27.92 31.30
CA ARG A 269 5.04 28.72 32.23
C ARG A 269 5.58 28.59 33.65
N LYS A 270 5.17 29.52 34.52
CA LYS A 270 5.65 29.56 35.91
C LYS A 270 5.30 28.30 36.69
N GLU A 271 4.17 27.66 36.38
CA GLU A 271 3.72 26.44 37.05
C GLU A 271 4.59 25.26 36.65
N GLU A 272 4.90 25.14 35.35
CA GLU A 272 5.71 24.05 34.81
C GLU A 272 7.16 24.08 35.30
N LYS A 273 7.65 25.25 35.72
CA LYS A 273 8.98 25.40 36.33
C LYS A 273 9.06 24.81 37.75
N LYS A 274 7.93 24.67 38.44
CA LYS A 274 7.88 24.14 39.81
C LYS A 274 7.92 22.61 39.87
N ASP A 275 7.62 21.93 38.78
CA ASP A 275 7.48 20.46 38.74
C ASP A 275 8.82 19.70 38.78
N VAL A 276 9.95 20.39 38.91
CA VAL A 276 11.30 19.79 38.78
C VAL A 276 11.92 19.42 40.13
N GLY A 277 11.14 19.51 41.20
CA GLY A 277 11.55 19.13 42.56
C GLY A 277 12.56 20.11 43.15
N ASP A 278 13.45 19.59 44.00
CA ASP A 278 14.48 20.39 44.70
C ASP A 278 15.67 20.79 43.81
N LYS A 279 15.75 20.26 42.57
CA LYS A 279 16.79 20.65 41.61
C LYS A 279 16.54 22.05 41.07
N ASP A 280 17.62 22.80 40.83
CA ASP A 280 17.52 24.05 40.08
C ASP A 280 16.96 23.74 38.68
N TRP A 281 15.95 24.51 38.28
CA TRP A 281 15.28 24.36 37.00
C TRP A 281 16.28 24.40 35.84
N ASP A 282 17.27 25.29 35.94
CA ASP A 282 18.28 25.48 34.90
C ASP A 282 19.21 24.26 34.80
N GLU A 283 19.51 23.59 35.92
CA GLU A 283 20.36 22.39 35.95
C GLU A 283 19.64 21.19 35.33
N ALA A 284 18.40 20.94 35.73
CA ALA A 284 17.60 19.83 35.18
C ALA A 284 17.33 20.00 33.68
N LEU A 285 17.10 21.24 33.24
CA LEU A 285 16.90 21.55 31.84
C LEU A 285 18.21 21.40 31.05
N ALA A 286 19.36 21.80 31.61
CA ALA A 286 20.66 21.58 31.00
C ALA A 286 21.02 20.09 30.84
N GLU A 287 20.53 19.22 31.73
CA GLU A 287 20.68 17.76 31.61
C GLU A 287 19.82 17.18 30.46
N SER A 288 18.57 17.64 30.30
CA SER A 288 17.61 17.04 29.35
C SER A 288 17.67 17.63 27.94
N LEU A 289 17.94 18.94 27.81
CA LEU A 289 17.96 19.65 26.53
C LEU A 289 18.92 19.08 25.48
N PRO A 290 20.13 18.60 25.81
CA PRO A 290 21.02 18.01 24.81
C PRO A 290 20.43 16.79 24.10
N SER A 291 19.45 16.12 24.74
CA SER A 291 18.76 14.95 24.18
C SER A 291 17.47 15.31 23.45
N PHE A 292 16.92 16.51 23.66
CA PHE A 292 15.72 16.97 22.97
C PHE A 292 15.98 17.08 21.46
N ARG A 293 15.07 16.51 20.66
CA ARG A 293 15.13 16.55 19.19
C ARG A 293 13.77 16.84 18.60
N ILE A 294 13.78 17.25 17.34
CA ILE A 294 12.58 17.45 16.54
C ILE A 294 12.72 16.63 15.29
N VAL A 295 11.63 16.01 14.89
CA VAL A 295 11.55 15.21 13.67
C VAL A 295 10.26 15.60 12.97
N TYR A 296 10.34 15.95 11.70
CA TYR A 296 9.16 16.06 10.86
C TYR A 296 8.87 14.71 10.24
N LEU A 297 7.59 14.33 10.22
CA LEU A 297 7.13 13.06 9.68
C LEU A 297 6.07 13.35 8.61
N CYS A 298 6.23 12.80 7.40
CA CYS A 298 5.25 13.00 6.34
C CYS A 298 4.99 11.74 5.51
N ALA A 299 3.80 11.73 4.88
CA ALA A 299 3.33 10.71 3.95
C ALA A 299 3.14 11.28 2.52
N PHE A 300 3.68 12.46 2.23
CA PHE A 300 3.52 13.07 0.91
C PHE A 300 4.24 12.25 -0.15
N GLY A 301 3.58 12.05 -1.30
CA GLY A 301 4.23 11.77 -2.58
C GLY A 301 5.28 12.84 -2.95
N PRO A 302 6.22 12.55 -3.85
CA PRO A 302 7.31 13.45 -4.24
C PRO A 302 6.84 14.79 -4.81
N ASP A 303 5.77 14.78 -5.62
CA ASP A 303 5.22 15.98 -6.26
C ASP A 303 4.67 16.97 -5.23
N ASN A 304 4.24 16.45 -4.07
CA ASN A 304 3.73 17.22 -2.96
C ASN A 304 4.85 17.62 -2.00
N TYR A 305 5.96 16.89 -1.97
CA TYR A 305 7.12 17.25 -1.16
C TYR A 305 7.69 18.62 -1.57
N GLU A 306 8.01 18.84 -2.85
CA GLU A 306 8.57 20.13 -3.27
C GLU A 306 7.61 21.30 -3.02
N LYS A 307 6.32 21.11 -3.34
CA LYS A 307 5.31 22.15 -3.18
C LYS A 307 5.04 22.50 -1.71
N ASN A 308 4.83 21.49 -0.87
CA ASN A 308 4.30 21.69 0.48
C ASN A 308 5.40 21.81 1.54
N VAL A 309 6.60 21.32 1.27
CA VAL A 309 7.70 21.27 2.25
C VAL A 309 8.74 22.34 1.92
N GLN A 310 9.26 22.41 0.70
CA GLN A 310 10.39 23.32 0.40
C GLN A 310 10.00 24.80 0.50
N SER A 311 8.77 25.16 0.13
CA SER A 311 8.33 26.55 0.07
C SER A 311 7.95 27.14 1.45
N GLU A 312 7.38 26.30 2.34
CA GLU A 312 6.80 26.75 3.61
C GLU A 312 7.58 26.31 4.86
N MET A 313 8.48 25.32 4.76
CA MET A 313 9.26 24.89 5.91
C MET A 313 10.39 25.85 6.25
N LEU A 314 10.48 26.17 7.53
CA LEU A 314 11.50 27.04 8.08
C LEU A 314 12.31 26.36 9.18
N PRO A 315 13.58 26.77 9.36
CA PRO A 315 14.34 27.68 8.48
C PRO A 315 14.88 26.95 7.23
N GLN A 316 14.87 27.61 6.07
CA GLN A 316 15.49 27.08 4.85
C GLN A 316 16.94 26.66 5.12
N GLY A 317 17.31 25.45 4.68
CA GLY A 317 18.66 24.89 4.85
C GLY A 317 18.97 24.29 6.22
N LYS A 318 18.04 24.32 7.18
CA LYS A 318 18.22 23.70 8.52
C LYS A 318 17.56 22.34 8.67
N TRP A 319 17.07 21.74 7.59
CA TRP A 319 16.48 20.41 7.61
C TRP A 319 17.13 19.51 6.56
N SER A 320 16.96 18.21 6.72
CA SER A 320 17.41 17.21 5.75
C SER A 320 16.35 16.14 5.61
N ALA A 321 15.92 15.89 4.38
CA ALA A 321 15.10 14.74 4.06
C ALA A 321 15.88 13.44 4.32
N LEU A 322 15.20 12.48 4.92
CA LEU A 322 15.69 11.13 5.19
C LEU A 322 14.55 10.17 4.82
N ARG A 323 14.79 9.36 3.79
CA ARG A 323 13.85 8.33 3.37
C ARG A 323 13.92 7.15 4.34
N VAL A 324 12.80 6.80 4.96
CA VAL A 324 12.73 5.60 5.78
C VAL A 324 12.30 4.43 4.89
N LYS A 325 13.24 3.53 4.63
CA LYS A 325 12.96 2.30 3.89
C LYS A 325 12.14 1.38 4.78
N GLN A 326 11.01 0.93 4.26
CA GLN A 326 10.32 -0.22 4.83
C GLN A 326 11.14 -1.44 4.45
N GLU A 327 11.85 -2.00 5.42
CA GLU A 327 12.48 -3.30 5.25
C GLU A 327 11.34 -4.32 5.23
N PHE A 328 11.11 -4.89 4.06
CA PHE A 328 10.45 -6.18 4.01
C PHE A 328 11.55 -7.20 4.17
N ASP A 329 11.46 -8.03 5.21
CA ASP A 329 12.38 -9.15 5.44
C ASP A 329 12.46 -9.98 4.15
N SER A 330 13.47 -9.72 3.32
CA SER A 330 13.75 -10.49 2.13
C SER A 330 14.87 -11.46 2.46
N LYS A 331 14.61 -12.75 2.31
CA LYS A 331 15.60 -13.79 2.52
C LYS A 331 15.87 -14.47 1.20
N SER A 332 17.10 -14.38 0.77
CA SER A 332 17.56 -15.15 -0.38
C SER A 332 17.64 -16.64 -0.02
N ILE A 333 17.10 -17.50 -0.89
CA ILE A 333 17.02 -18.94 -0.68
C ILE A 333 17.44 -19.71 -1.94
N ASN A 334 17.94 -20.94 -1.75
CA ASN A 334 18.07 -21.89 -2.85
C ASN A 334 16.78 -22.71 -2.97
N LEU A 335 16.38 -23.04 -4.20
CA LEU A 335 15.17 -23.83 -4.47
C LEU A 335 15.18 -25.18 -3.73
N LYS A 336 16.35 -25.80 -3.52
CA LYS A 336 16.49 -27.08 -2.79
C LYS A 336 16.10 -26.97 -1.32
N SER A 337 16.26 -25.80 -0.71
CA SER A 337 15.89 -25.51 0.69
C SER A 337 14.52 -24.86 0.81
N LEU A 338 13.73 -24.80 -0.27
CA LEU A 338 12.48 -24.05 -0.30
C LEU A 338 11.49 -24.60 0.75
N ILE A 339 11.22 -25.91 0.76
CA ILE A 339 10.25 -26.51 1.69
C ILE A 339 10.64 -26.28 3.16
N ASP A 340 11.88 -26.58 3.54
CA ASP A 340 12.36 -26.39 4.90
C ASP A 340 12.26 -24.92 5.34
N THR A 341 12.52 -23.99 4.42
CA THR A 341 12.42 -22.56 4.70
C THR A 341 10.97 -22.11 4.83
N LEU A 342 10.06 -22.62 4.00
CA LEU A 342 8.63 -22.33 4.08
C LEU A 342 8.05 -22.83 5.41
N ASP A 343 8.44 -24.03 5.83
CA ASP A 343 7.99 -24.61 7.08
C ASP A 343 8.47 -23.80 8.29
N SER A 344 9.73 -23.37 8.30
CA SER A 344 10.25 -22.45 9.34
C SER A 344 9.47 -21.12 9.36
N ILE A 345 9.20 -20.52 8.21
CA ILE A 345 8.54 -19.21 8.14
C ILE A 345 7.08 -19.31 8.59
N ILE A 346 6.37 -20.32 8.13
CA ILE A 346 4.96 -20.51 8.49
C ILE A 346 4.86 -20.93 9.94
N HIS A 347 5.60 -21.98 10.37
CA HIS A 347 5.42 -22.57 11.69
C HIS A 347 6.12 -21.85 12.84
N GLU A 348 7.29 -21.25 12.59
CA GLU A 348 8.07 -20.58 13.64
C GLU A 348 7.81 -19.07 13.67
N LYS A 349 7.55 -18.45 12.50
CA LYS A 349 7.34 -16.99 12.42
C LYS A 349 5.88 -16.58 12.22
N GLY A 350 4.99 -17.48 11.82
CA GLY A 350 3.60 -17.14 11.51
C GLY A 350 3.47 -16.13 10.38
N LYS A 351 4.41 -16.12 9.43
CA LYS A 351 4.40 -15.22 8.27
C LYS A 351 4.01 -15.98 7.01
N ILE A 352 3.39 -15.27 6.06
CA ILE A 352 3.03 -15.81 4.75
C ILE A 352 4.20 -15.65 3.79
N PRO A 353 4.75 -16.74 3.23
CA PRO A 353 5.83 -16.63 2.27
C PRO A 353 5.37 -15.99 0.95
N VAL A 354 6.08 -14.95 0.51
CA VAL A 354 5.94 -14.35 -0.82
C VAL A 354 7.22 -14.63 -1.59
N ILE A 355 7.18 -15.58 -2.51
CA ILE A 355 8.34 -16.04 -3.27
C ILE A 355 8.47 -15.20 -4.53
N SER A 356 9.54 -14.42 -4.59
CA SER A 356 10.05 -13.75 -5.78
C SER A 356 10.93 -14.73 -6.56
N ASP A 357 10.44 -15.18 -7.71
CA ASP A 357 11.14 -16.08 -8.60
C ASP A 357 10.96 -15.65 -10.07
N PRO A 358 11.91 -14.89 -10.64
CA PRO A 358 11.84 -14.46 -12.03
C PRO A 358 12.01 -15.61 -13.03
N THR A 359 12.46 -16.79 -12.58
CA THR A 359 12.71 -17.97 -13.44
C THR A 359 11.50 -18.89 -13.60
N GLU A 360 10.44 -18.68 -12.82
CA GLU A 360 9.23 -19.51 -12.78
C GLU A 360 9.49 -21.00 -12.39
N ASN A 361 10.67 -21.30 -11.83
CA ASN A 361 11.00 -22.66 -11.39
C ASN A 361 10.18 -23.08 -10.17
N THR A 362 9.86 -22.15 -9.28
CA THR A 362 9.00 -22.32 -8.11
C THR A 362 7.59 -22.73 -8.52
N ASP A 363 7.09 -22.15 -9.61
CA ASP A 363 5.79 -22.43 -10.18
C ASP A 363 5.70 -23.86 -10.72
N THR A 364 6.78 -24.32 -11.39
CA THR A 364 6.94 -25.71 -11.83
C THR A 364 7.07 -26.65 -10.63
N PHE A 365 7.83 -26.26 -9.60
CA PHE A 365 8.02 -27.04 -8.39
C PHE A 365 6.68 -27.32 -7.68
N PHE A 366 5.84 -26.31 -7.45
CA PHE A 366 4.55 -26.51 -6.80
C PHE A 366 3.53 -27.28 -7.65
N ALA A 367 3.64 -27.22 -8.99
CA ALA A 367 2.83 -28.05 -9.86
C ALA A 367 3.09 -29.56 -9.63
N PHE A 368 4.31 -29.95 -9.25
CA PHE A 368 4.66 -31.33 -8.90
C PHE A 368 4.31 -31.73 -7.45
N GLN A 369 4.14 -30.77 -6.54
CA GLN A 369 3.90 -31.01 -5.09
C GLN A 369 2.42 -31.16 -4.72
N ASN A 370 1.55 -31.59 -5.64
CA ASN A 370 0.10 -31.73 -5.43
C ASN A 370 -0.56 -30.45 -4.84
N SER A 371 -0.03 -29.27 -5.17
CA SER A 371 -0.53 -27.99 -4.65
C SER A 371 -1.76 -27.51 -5.42
N ASN A 372 -2.61 -26.73 -4.75
CA ASN A 372 -3.73 -26.07 -5.40
C ASN A 372 -3.29 -24.69 -5.86
N ILE A 373 -3.12 -24.50 -7.17
CA ILE A 373 -2.62 -23.24 -7.72
C ILE A 373 -3.77 -22.37 -8.21
N ILE A 374 -3.93 -21.17 -7.66
CA ILE A 374 -4.84 -20.13 -8.16
C ILE A 374 -4.03 -19.16 -9.02
N GLU A 375 -4.43 -19.05 -10.29
CA GLU A 375 -3.84 -18.12 -11.25
C GLU A 375 -4.51 -16.75 -11.15
N MET A 376 -3.91 -15.82 -10.39
CA MET A 376 -4.55 -14.53 -10.09
C MET A 376 -4.75 -13.67 -11.33
N LYS A 377 -3.89 -13.81 -12.34
CA LYS A 377 -4.05 -13.14 -13.63
C LYS A 377 -5.40 -13.45 -14.29
N SER A 378 -5.89 -14.69 -14.15
CA SER A 378 -7.19 -15.08 -14.70
C SER A 378 -8.37 -14.41 -14.00
N VAL A 379 -8.24 -14.14 -12.70
CA VAL A 379 -9.26 -13.43 -11.90
C VAL A 379 -9.30 -11.94 -12.29
N ILE A 380 -8.14 -11.32 -12.51
CA ILE A 380 -8.05 -9.93 -12.98
C ILE A 380 -8.72 -9.78 -14.36
N VAL A 381 -8.43 -10.67 -15.31
CA VAL A 381 -9.03 -10.64 -16.66
C VAL A 381 -10.54 -10.89 -16.60
N ALA A 382 -11.00 -11.72 -15.65
CA ALA A 382 -12.42 -11.95 -15.44
C ALA A 382 -13.17 -10.72 -14.92
N LYS A 383 -12.51 -9.77 -14.22
CA LYS A 383 -13.12 -8.51 -13.76
C LYS A 383 -13.60 -7.63 -14.91
N SER A 384 -12.89 -7.66 -16.06
CA SER A 384 -13.28 -6.90 -17.26
C SER A 384 -14.36 -7.57 -18.11
N SER A 385 -14.67 -8.84 -17.86
CA SER A 385 -15.70 -9.59 -18.57
C SER A 385 -16.87 -9.89 -17.62
N GLN A 386 -18.03 -10.29 -18.11
CA GLN A 386 -19.18 -10.68 -17.26
C GLN A 386 -18.91 -11.98 -16.46
N GLY A 387 -17.66 -12.41 -16.29
CA GLY A 387 -17.24 -13.67 -15.70
C GLY A 387 -16.62 -13.58 -14.31
N LEU A 388 -16.61 -12.42 -13.64
CA LEU A 388 -15.97 -12.26 -12.32
C LEU A 388 -16.50 -13.26 -11.28
N GLU A 389 -17.82 -13.40 -11.15
CA GLU A 389 -18.43 -14.34 -10.19
C GLU A 389 -18.01 -15.79 -10.47
N SER A 390 -17.93 -16.19 -11.75
CA SER A 390 -17.45 -17.51 -12.13
C SER A 390 -15.97 -17.71 -11.78
N ALA A 391 -15.14 -16.67 -11.94
CA ALA A 391 -13.73 -16.72 -11.56
C ALA A 391 -13.55 -16.78 -10.03
N LEU A 392 -14.32 -16.00 -9.27
CA LEU A 392 -14.34 -16.04 -7.82
C LEU A 392 -14.80 -17.42 -7.31
N GLU A 393 -15.80 -18.04 -7.96
CA GLU A 393 -16.23 -19.39 -7.61
C GLU A 393 -15.16 -20.44 -7.89
N LYS A 394 -14.43 -20.35 -9.00
CA LYS A 394 -13.29 -21.24 -9.28
C LYS A 394 -12.17 -21.07 -8.27
N MET A 395 -11.91 -19.82 -7.85
CA MET A 395 -10.94 -19.51 -6.80
C MET A 395 -11.35 -20.13 -5.47
N ARG A 396 -12.62 -19.96 -5.07
CA ARG A 396 -13.22 -20.57 -3.88
C ARG A 396 -13.10 -22.09 -3.88
N GLN A 397 -13.43 -22.74 -5.00
CA GLN A 397 -13.33 -24.20 -5.15
C GLN A 397 -11.91 -24.72 -4.92
N LYS A 398 -10.88 -24.01 -5.45
CA LYS A 398 -9.48 -24.37 -5.24
C LYS A 398 -9.03 -24.18 -3.78
N LEU A 399 -9.46 -23.09 -3.14
CA LEU A 399 -9.23 -22.85 -1.72
C LEU A 399 -9.87 -23.95 -0.85
N VAL A 400 -11.14 -24.29 -1.11
CA VAL A 400 -11.84 -25.36 -0.40
C VAL A 400 -11.18 -26.72 -0.64
N ALA A 401 -10.75 -27.02 -1.86
CA ALA A 401 -10.00 -28.23 -2.15
C ALA A 401 -8.68 -28.30 -1.37
N ALA A 402 -7.95 -27.19 -1.25
CA ALA A 402 -6.73 -27.10 -0.44
C ALA A 402 -7.00 -27.30 1.05
N LEU A 403 -8.03 -26.64 1.61
CA LEU A 403 -8.45 -26.81 3.00
C LEU A 403 -8.86 -28.25 3.28
N LYS A 404 -9.67 -28.85 2.42
CA LYS A 404 -10.08 -30.25 2.56
C LYS A 404 -8.88 -31.17 2.50
N SER A 405 -7.95 -31.00 1.57
CA SER A 405 -6.81 -31.92 1.44
C SER A 405 -5.71 -31.68 2.46
N GLY A 406 -5.67 -30.51 3.10
CA GLY A 406 -4.50 -30.09 3.89
C GLY A 406 -3.30 -29.75 2.98
N ASN A 407 -3.54 -29.46 1.70
CA ASN A 407 -2.48 -29.13 0.75
C ASN A 407 -2.16 -27.64 0.75
N THR A 408 -0.99 -27.29 0.23
CA THR A 408 -0.60 -25.90 -0.02
C THR A 408 -1.49 -25.27 -1.08
N LEU A 409 -2.00 -24.08 -0.79
CA LEU A 409 -2.63 -23.17 -1.74
C LEU A 409 -1.58 -22.15 -2.23
N VAL A 410 -1.33 -22.13 -3.53
CA VAL A 410 -0.39 -21.22 -4.17
C VAL A 410 -1.15 -20.14 -4.92
N LEU A 411 -0.98 -18.88 -4.52
CA LEU A 411 -1.48 -17.72 -5.25
C LEU A 411 -0.40 -17.27 -6.24
N ARG A 412 -0.55 -17.68 -7.51
CA ARG A 412 0.37 -17.28 -8.57
C ARG A 412 -0.01 -15.91 -9.11
N LEU A 413 0.83 -14.92 -8.86
CA LEU A 413 0.67 -13.55 -9.35
C LEU A 413 1.31 -13.37 -10.73
N SER A 414 2.37 -14.13 -11.03
CA SER A 414 3.27 -13.90 -12.16
C SER A 414 3.77 -12.45 -12.12
N ASN A 415 3.58 -11.68 -13.19
CA ASN A 415 3.87 -10.24 -13.29
C ASN A 415 2.67 -9.34 -12.94
N SER A 416 1.60 -9.89 -12.35
CA SER A 416 0.36 -9.16 -12.11
C SER A 416 0.32 -8.60 -10.68
N THR A 417 -0.39 -7.49 -10.51
CA THR A 417 -0.59 -6.83 -9.20
C THR A 417 -2.09 -6.80 -8.89
N PRO A 418 -2.71 -7.97 -8.58
CA PRO A 418 -4.14 -8.01 -8.30
C PRO A 418 -4.45 -7.17 -7.06
N ASP A 419 -5.48 -6.35 -7.14
CA ASP A 419 -6.10 -5.75 -5.97
C ASP A 419 -6.89 -6.83 -5.20
N LEU A 420 -6.23 -7.50 -4.25
CA LEU A 420 -6.83 -8.59 -3.48
C LEU A 420 -7.93 -8.09 -2.54
N GLU A 421 -7.88 -6.84 -2.10
CA GLU A 421 -8.96 -6.24 -1.29
C GLU A 421 -10.29 -6.28 -2.04
N ALA A 422 -10.27 -6.04 -3.35
CA ALA A 422 -11.47 -6.15 -4.19
C ALA A 422 -12.04 -7.57 -4.30
N TYR A 423 -11.29 -8.61 -3.89
CA TYR A 423 -11.73 -10.01 -3.94
C TYR A 423 -11.96 -10.62 -2.56
N LYS A 424 -11.64 -9.88 -1.48
CA LYS A 424 -11.84 -10.35 -0.11
C LYS A 424 -13.33 -10.45 0.22
N SER A 425 -13.77 -11.66 0.52
CA SER A 425 -15.14 -11.97 0.93
C SER A 425 -15.14 -13.26 1.72
N ASP A 426 -15.91 -13.31 2.81
CA ASP A 426 -16.09 -14.53 3.60
C ASP A 426 -16.61 -15.73 2.76
N GLU A 427 -17.29 -15.46 1.65
CA GLU A 427 -17.90 -16.50 0.80
C GLU A 427 -16.96 -17.03 -0.28
N PHE A 428 -15.97 -16.24 -0.71
CA PHE A 428 -15.11 -16.58 -1.85
C PHE A 428 -13.63 -16.66 -1.48
N PHE A 429 -13.13 -15.64 -0.77
CA PHE A 429 -11.73 -15.50 -0.38
C PHE A 429 -11.60 -14.70 0.92
N PRO A 430 -11.70 -15.36 2.07
CA PRO A 430 -11.77 -14.70 3.37
C PRO A 430 -10.47 -13.95 3.71
N SER A 431 -10.58 -12.73 4.26
CA SER A 431 -9.42 -11.94 4.68
C SER A 431 -8.56 -12.63 5.73
N ILE A 432 -9.20 -13.44 6.60
CA ILE A 432 -8.56 -14.19 7.68
C ILE A 432 -7.50 -15.18 7.18
N LEU A 433 -7.52 -15.54 5.89
CA LEU A 433 -6.47 -16.35 5.28
C LEU A 433 -5.09 -15.68 5.38
N PHE A 434 -5.04 -14.36 5.52
CA PHE A 434 -3.80 -13.61 5.69
C PHE A 434 -3.40 -13.37 7.15
N ASP A 435 -4.20 -13.84 8.10
CA ASP A 435 -4.02 -13.63 9.53
C ASP A 435 -3.43 -14.89 10.17
N CYS A 436 -2.17 -15.18 9.83
CA CYS A 436 -1.44 -16.30 10.45
C CYS A 436 -0.92 -15.84 11.82
N HIS A 437 -1.25 -16.59 12.87
CA HIS A 437 -0.76 -16.36 14.23
C HIS A 437 -0.05 -17.63 14.72
N VAL A 438 1.08 -17.45 15.40
CA VAL A 438 1.76 -18.56 16.09
C VAL A 438 1.18 -18.63 17.49
N GLU A 439 0.39 -19.67 17.76
CA GLU A 439 -0.01 -19.98 19.13
C GLU A 439 1.03 -20.89 19.78
N GLU A 440 1.50 -20.49 20.97
CA GLU A 440 2.29 -21.38 21.82
C GLU A 440 1.35 -22.41 22.44
N VAL A 441 1.26 -23.57 21.82
CA VAL A 441 0.54 -24.70 22.42
C VAL A 441 1.42 -25.29 23.51
N GLU A 442 1.05 -25.06 24.77
CA GLU A 442 1.59 -25.83 25.88
C GLU A 442 1.14 -27.29 25.68
N GLU A 443 2.02 -28.12 25.11
CA GLU A 443 1.84 -29.56 25.03
C GLU A 443 1.80 -30.07 26.48
N GLN A 444 0.60 -30.13 27.08
CA GLN A 444 0.38 -30.85 28.32
C GLN A 444 0.77 -32.29 27.99
N ALA A 445 1.94 -32.69 28.47
CA ALA A 445 2.40 -34.05 28.35
C ALA A 445 1.36 -34.93 29.05
N GLU A 446 0.42 -35.48 28.28
CA GLU A 446 -0.34 -36.63 28.70
C GLU A 446 0.69 -37.74 28.88
N GLU A 447 1.25 -37.82 30.08
CA GLU A 447 2.02 -38.94 30.56
C GLU A 447 1.07 -40.14 30.54
N GLN A 448 0.91 -40.76 29.37
CA GLN A 448 0.30 -42.07 29.25
C GLN A 448 1.22 -43.04 29.98
N VAL A 449 1.00 -43.16 31.30
CA VAL A 449 1.56 -44.19 32.16
C VAL A 449 1.04 -45.53 31.64
N TYR A 450 1.72 -46.08 30.64
CA TYR A 450 1.64 -47.50 30.34
C TYR A 450 2.31 -48.22 31.50
N GLY A 451 1.51 -48.54 32.51
CA GLY A 451 1.89 -49.43 33.60
C GLY A 451 2.26 -50.80 33.02
N GLY A 452 3.55 -51.09 32.90
CA GLY A 452 4.00 -52.39 32.40
C GLY A 452 5.51 -52.54 32.35
N PHE A 453 6.07 -53.16 33.39
CA PHE A 453 7.39 -53.80 33.45
C PHE A 453 8.65 -52.91 33.54
N GLY A 454 8.96 -52.50 34.77
CA GLY A 454 10.23 -52.84 35.44
C GLY A 454 11.55 -52.66 34.68
N GLY A 455 11.79 -51.48 34.11
CA GLY A 455 13.11 -51.07 33.60
C GLY A 455 13.66 -49.92 34.42
N LYS A 456 14.89 -50.05 34.94
CA LYS A 456 15.57 -48.99 35.71
C LYS A 456 15.65 -47.70 34.89
N ALA A 457 15.01 -46.64 35.38
CA ALA A 457 15.04 -45.31 34.81
C ALA A 457 16.47 -44.74 34.85
N SER A 458 17.00 -44.36 33.68
CA SER A 458 18.14 -43.46 33.58
C SER A 458 17.61 -42.03 33.58
N GLU A 459 17.81 -41.32 34.68
CA GLU A 459 17.49 -39.90 34.84
C GLU A 459 18.41 -39.06 33.94
N GLY A 460 17.89 -38.62 32.80
CA GLY A 460 18.46 -37.52 32.02
C GLY A 460 17.47 -36.36 32.02
N PRO A 461 17.88 -35.11 32.25
CA PRO A 461 17.00 -33.95 32.16
C PRO A 461 16.58 -33.74 30.71
N GLY A 462 15.46 -34.35 30.33
CA GLY A 462 14.79 -34.12 29.05
C GLY A 462 14.31 -32.68 29.01
N LYS A 463 14.97 -31.84 28.20
CA LYS A 463 14.44 -30.54 27.84
C LYS A 463 13.17 -30.78 27.04
N ASN A 464 12.00 -30.57 27.65
CA ASN A 464 10.73 -30.47 26.93
C ASN A 464 10.87 -29.35 25.89
N ARG A 465 11.10 -29.72 24.63
CA ARG A 465 11.01 -28.78 23.51
C ARG A 465 9.52 -28.51 23.30
N LEU A 466 9.08 -27.31 23.70
CA LEU A 466 7.82 -26.74 23.24
C LEU A 466 7.79 -26.86 21.70
N LYS A 467 6.81 -27.57 21.16
CA LYS A 467 6.56 -27.59 19.72
C LYS A 467 5.62 -26.43 19.41
N THR A 468 6.15 -25.40 18.77
CA THR A 468 5.31 -24.38 18.14
C THR A 468 4.66 -25.00 16.89
N LYS A 469 3.33 -25.06 16.87
CA LYS A 469 2.58 -25.38 15.66
C LYS A 469 1.94 -24.07 15.24
N ALA A 470 2.31 -23.52 14.08
CA ALA A 470 1.45 -22.49 13.50
C ALA A 470 0.10 -23.13 13.19
N VAL A 471 -0.87 -22.71 13.97
CA VAL A 471 -2.26 -22.99 13.74
C VAL A 471 -2.73 -21.78 12.95
N PHE A 472 -3.08 -21.98 11.67
CA PHE A 472 -4.11 -21.09 11.12
C PHE A 472 -5.25 -21.27 12.09
N ASP A 473 -5.59 -20.23 12.85
CA ASP A 473 -6.70 -20.28 13.79
C ASP A 473 -7.99 -20.36 12.97
N VAL A 474 -8.22 -21.55 12.42
CA VAL A 474 -9.46 -21.98 11.81
C VAL A 474 -10.50 -22.22 12.91
N CYS A 475 -10.12 -22.11 14.19
CA CYS A 475 -11.01 -22.18 15.35
C CYS A 475 -11.76 -20.86 15.58
N GLY A 476 -12.43 -20.43 14.51
CA GLY A 476 -13.52 -19.45 14.48
C GLY A 476 -14.49 -19.85 13.36
N LYS A 477 -15.18 -20.99 13.52
CA LYS A 477 -15.86 -21.81 12.49
C LYS A 477 -16.92 -21.11 11.61
N GLU A 478 -17.24 -19.85 11.83
CA GLU A 478 -18.30 -19.17 11.08
C GLU A 478 -17.91 -18.91 9.62
N TRP A 479 -16.67 -18.46 9.37
CA TRP A 479 -16.24 -18.15 8.01
C TRP A 479 -16.11 -19.42 7.14
N LEU A 480 -15.69 -20.55 7.72
CA LEU A 480 -15.66 -21.84 7.01
C LEU A 480 -17.04 -22.25 6.51
N ASN A 481 -18.08 -22.04 7.31
CA ASN A 481 -19.45 -22.38 6.92
C ASN A 481 -19.99 -21.46 5.82
N LYS A 482 -19.49 -20.22 5.71
CA LYS A 482 -19.80 -19.32 4.60
C LYS A 482 -19.03 -19.71 3.33
N LEU A 483 -17.78 -20.15 3.48
CA LEU A 483 -16.92 -20.55 2.38
C LEU A 483 -17.32 -21.90 1.75
N PHE A 484 -17.69 -22.88 2.57
CA PHE A 484 -18.06 -24.22 2.12
C PHE A 484 -19.54 -24.27 1.73
N ARG A 485 -19.82 -24.61 0.47
CA ARG A 485 -21.19 -24.89 0.02
C ARG A 485 -21.63 -26.27 0.50
N GLU A 486 -22.93 -26.55 0.48
CA GLU A 486 -23.45 -27.85 0.92
C GLU A 486 -22.81 -29.04 0.21
N GLN A 487 -22.51 -28.91 -1.09
CA GLN A 487 -21.81 -29.97 -1.86
C GLN A 487 -20.33 -30.15 -1.48
N ASP A 488 -19.71 -29.16 -0.84
CA ASP A 488 -18.30 -29.21 -0.47
C ASP A 488 -18.08 -29.87 0.90
N LYS A 489 -19.12 -29.87 1.75
CA LYS A 489 -19.09 -30.38 3.12
C LYS A 489 -18.95 -31.90 3.14
N GLU A 490 -18.17 -32.41 4.10
CA GLU A 490 -18.04 -33.86 4.36
C GLU A 490 -18.99 -34.22 5.50
N SER A 491 -20.00 -35.04 5.22
CA SER A 491 -21.07 -35.36 6.18
C SER A 491 -21.78 -34.12 6.75
N GLY A 492 -21.96 -33.09 5.92
CA GLY A 492 -22.61 -31.84 6.32
C GLY A 492 -21.73 -30.89 7.15
N ILE A 493 -20.43 -31.17 7.29
CA ILE A 493 -19.48 -30.35 8.05
C ILE A 493 -18.40 -29.78 7.12
N ALA A 494 -18.05 -28.51 7.30
CA ALA A 494 -16.87 -27.91 6.67
C ALA A 494 -15.60 -28.47 7.34
N VAL A 495 -14.79 -29.20 6.57
CA VAL A 495 -13.58 -29.87 7.07
C VAL A 495 -12.35 -29.16 6.51
N SER A 496 -11.51 -28.65 7.42
CA SER A 496 -10.15 -28.21 7.13
C SER A 496 -9.19 -29.23 7.73
N ARG A 497 -8.33 -29.85 6.91
CA ARG A 497 -7.34 -30.82 7.37
C ARG A 497 -6.02 -30.11 7.73
N ASP A 498 -5.27 -30.76 8.62
CA ASP A 498 -3.93 -30.33 9.00
C ASP A 498 -3.00 -30.27 7.77
N GLY A 499 -2.07 -29.32 7.78
CA GLY A 499 -1.07 -29.15 6.71
C GLY A 499 -1.41 -28.05 5.70
N PHE A 500 -2.64 -27.53 5.69
CA PHE A 500 -3.02 -26.40 4.85
C PHE A 500 -2.11 -25.20 5.08
N LYS A 501 -1.57 -24.65 3.99
CA LYS A 501 -0.62 -23.52 3.96
C LYS A 501 -0.97 -22.62 2.79
N ILE A 502 -0.69 -21.32 2.93
CA ILE A 502 -0.84 -20.35 1.84
C ILE A 502 0.52 -19.78 1.49
N ILE A 503 0.82 -19.75 0.20
CA ILE A 503 2.05 -19.18 -0.36
C ILE A 503 1.66 -18.28 -1.53
N VAL A 504 2.39 -17.19 -1.70
CA VAL A 504 2.28 -16.32 -2.88
C VAL A 504 3.53 -16.50 -3.74
N THR A 505 3.37 -16.69 -5.05
CA THR A 505 4.49 -16.70 -6.01
C THR A 505 4.35 -15.54 -6.98
N THR A 506 5.47 -14.90 -7.32
CA THR A 506 5.50 -13.77 -8.27
C THR A 506 6.85 -13.68 -8.95
N ASN A 507 6.86 -13.12 -10.15
CA ASN A 507 8.07 -12.83 -10.91
C ASN A 507 8.59 -11.42 -10.61
N LEU A 508 7.86 -10.63 -9.80
CA LEU A 508 8.27 -9.30 -9.36
C LEU A 508 9.50 -9.41 -8.45
N SER A 509 10.45 -8.50 -8.61
CA SER A 509 11.59 -8.38 -7.71
C SER A 509 11.14 -8.01 -6.28
N PRO A 510 11.96 -8.24 -5.23
CA PRO A 510 11.63 -7.82 -3.87
C PRO A 510 11.28 -6.33 -3.73
N ALA A 511 11.95 -5.47 -4.50
CA ALA A 511 11.66 -4.03 -4.56
C ALA A 511 10.27 -3.75 -5.16
N GLU A 512 9.91 -4.43 -6.25
CA GLU A 512 8.59 -4.30 -6.89
C GLU A 512 7.46 -4.89 -6.05
N ILE A 513 7.70 -5.99 -5.32
CA ILE A 513 6.71 -6.55 -4.39
C ILE A 513 6.31 -5.49 -3.38
N SER A 514 7.31 -4.82 -2.81
CA SER A 514 7.15 -3.77 -1.81
C SER A 514 6.33 -2.59 -2.32
N SER A 515 6.60 -2.12 -3.54
CA SER A 515 5.92 -0.96 -4.11
C SER A 515 4.56 -1.31 -4.71
N LYS A 516 4.44 -2.44 -5.41
CA LYS A 516 3.26 -2.81 -6.20
C LYS A 516 2.25 -3.69 -5.48
N LEU A 517 2.66 -4.44 -4.45
CA LEU A 517 1.77 -5.35 -3.72
C LEU A 517 1.42 -4.87 -2.30
N SER A 518 1.97 -3.74 -1.84
CA SER A 518 1.66 -3.19 -0.50
C SER A 518 0.19 -2.80 -0.31
N SER A 519 -0.52 -2.43 -1.39
CA SER A 519 -1.96 -2.17 -1.35
C SER A 519 -2.82 -3.43 -1.36
N SER A 520 -2.27 -4.55 -1.84
CA SER A 520 -3.02 -5.78 -2.08
C SER A 520 -2.76 -6.86 -1.03
N LEU A 521 -1.52 -6.96 -0.57
CA LEU A 521 -1.10 -7.94 0.43
C LEU A 521 -0.77 -7.21 1.74
N PRO A 522 -1.15 -7.78 2.89
CA PRO A 522 -0.69 -7.27 4.18
C PRO A 522 0.78 -7.66 4.36
N LEU A 523 1.69 -6.96 3.68
CA LEU A 523 3.10 -7.32 3.60
C LEU A 523 3.80 -7.38 4.98
N SER A 524 3.26 -6.69 5.99
CA SER A 524 3.70 -6.81 7.39
C SER A 524 3.50 -8.21 7.99
N LYS A 525 2.56 -9.00 7.45
CA LYS A 525 2.30 -10.41 7.77
C LYS A 525 3.00 -11.37 6.81
N CYS A 526 3.75 -10.85 5.84
CA CYS A 526 4.46 -11.63 4.86
C CYS A 526 5.97 -11.69 5.13
N MET A 527 6.64 -12.68 4.54
CA MET A 527 8.09 -12.73 4.43
C MET A 527 8.47 -12.94 2.98
N ILE A 528 9.29 -12.06 2.42
CA ILE A 528 9.69 -12.14 1.02
C ILE A 528 10.85 -13.13 0.90
N LEU A 529 10.76 -14.05 -0.05
CA LEU A 529 11.80 -15.04 -0.36
C LEU A 529 12.28 -14.82 -1.78
N GLU A 530 13.55 -14.53 -1.95
CA GLU A 530 14.16 -14.37 -3.27
C GLU A 530 14.88 -15.66 -3.66
N VAL A 531 14.39 -16.32 -4.70
CA VAL A 531 15.00 -17.56 -5.20
C VAL A 531 16.24 -17.19 -6.00
N LYS A 532 17.41 -17.66 -5.53
CA LYS A 532 18.65 -17.61 -6.31
C LYS A 532 18.75 -18.82 -7.21
N GLU A 533 19.21 -18.57 -8.45
CA GLU A 533 19.63 -19.59 -9.40
C GLU A 533 20.72 -20.52 -8.84
#